data_AF-A0A813DUV8-F1
#
_entry.id   AF-A0A813DUV8-F1
#
_cell.length_a   1.000
_cell.length_b   1.000
_cell.length_c   1.000
_cell.angle_alpha   90.00
_cell.angle_beta   90.00
_cell.angle_gamma   90.00
#
_symmetry.space_group_name_H-M   'P 1'
#
loop_
_entity.id
_entity.type
_entity.pdbx_description
1 polymer ?
#
loop_
_entity_poly.entity_id
_entity_poly.type
_entity_poly.pdbx_seq_one_letter_code
_entity_poly.pdbx_strand_id
1 'polypeptide(L)'
;MQSMGKQVQSQLGAELGPAIPNTPVLYLGAGRQRTPLHFDPTENISAVLHGSKTFRLFPPAASSHLRPRGGMLPAAVCWIHGIVPAVYSDVNAWAPAGSPGGPDRGCPDPLDVQLEAGDVLYLPPGWWHAVAGGEAPNMTVVYGFAPSPSKGARYFKRWLT
;
A
#
# COMPACT_ATOMS: atom_id res chain seq x y z
N MET A 1 4.54 28.55 2.43
CA MET A 1 4.67 27.10 2.17
C MET A 1 3.72 26.20 2.99
N GLN A 2 3.13 26.65 4.10
CA GLN A 2 2.15 25.85 4.87
C GLN A 2 0.77 25.66 4.20
N SER A 3 0.46 26.37 3.10
CA SER A 3 -0.87 26.35 2.48
C SER A 3 -1.12 25.15 1.56
N MET A 4 -0.09 24.64 0.86
CA MET A 4 -0.29 23.67 -0.22
C MET A 4 -0.52 22.23 0.29
N GLY A 5 0.20 21.82 1.35
CA GLY A 5 0.01 20.49 1.95
C GLY A 5 -1.35 20.30 2.61
N LYS A 6 -1.86 21.35 3.29
CA LYS A 6 -3.21 21.36 3.86
C LYS A 6 -4.29 21.30 2.78
N GLN A 7 -4.03 21.88 1.60
CA GLN A 7 -4.98 21.94 0.50
C GLN A 7 -5.16 20.59 -0.20
N VAL A 8 -4.08 19.81 -0.40
CA VAL A 8 -4.18 18.44 -0.95
C VAL A 8 -4.96 17.53 -0.01
N GLN A 9 -4.66 17.58 1.29
CA GLN A 9 -5.38 16.77 2.29
C GLN A 9 -6.85 17.16 2.42
N SER A 10 -7.19 18.45 2.33
CA SER A 10 -8.59 18.91 2.41
C SER A 10 -9.39 18.60 1.14
N GLN A 11 -8.78 18.74 -0.04
CA GLN A 11 -9.45 18.48 -1.32
C GLN A 11 -9.68 16.99 -1.55
N LEU A 12 -8.67 16.15 -1.29
CA LEU A 12 -8.79 14.71 -1.48
C LEU A 12 -9.51 14.03 -0.31
N GLY A 13 -9.46 14.62 0.88
CA GLY A 13 -10.09 14.04 2.06
C GLY A 13 -11.62 13.98 1.98
N ALA A 14 -12.24 14.85 1.18
CA ALA A 14 -13.68 14.79 0.91
C ALA A 14 -14.08 13.49 0.16
N GLU A 15 -13.24 13.05 -0.77
CA GLU A 15 -13.51 11.88 -1.63
C GLU A 15 -12.95 10.58 -1.03
N LEU A 16 -11.75 10.65 -0.45
CA LEU A 16 -11.04 9.49 0.09
C LEU A 16 -11.34 9.23 1.56
N GLY A 17 -11.75 10.26 2.31
CA GLY A 17 -11.90 10.23 3.77
C GLY A 17 -10.78 11.00 4.49
N PRO A 18 -10.82 11.11 5.81
CA PRO A 18 -9.88 11.97 6.54
C PRO A 18 -8.44 11.45 6.43
N ALA A 19 -7.47 12.36 6.35
CA ALA A 19 -6.06 11.98 6.42
C ALA A 19 -5.76 11.24 7.73
N ILE A 20 -5.00 10.14 7.65
CA ILE A 20 -4.58 9.40 8.85
C ILE A 20 -3.42 10.11 9.56
N PRO A 21 -3.24 9.91 10.87
CA PRO A 21 -2.13 10.49 11.61
C PRO A 21 -0.77 10.19 10.95
N ASN A 22 0.20 11.10 11.12
CA ASN A 22 1.58 10.96 10.64
C ASN A 22 1.73 10.85 9.11
N THR A 23 0.75 11.32 8.33
CA THR A 23 0.86 11.45 6.87
C THR A 23 0.89 12.92 6.42
N PRO A 24 1.59 13.24 5.31
CA PRO A 24 2.31 12.33 4.42
C PRO A 24 3.61 11.77 5.02
N VAL A 25 4.01 10.57 4.59
CA VAL A 25 5.28 9.91 4.94
C VAL A 25 6.26 10.04 3.78
N LEU A 26 7.50 10.44 4.08
CA LEU A 26 8.60 10.46 3.11
C LEU A 26 9.42 9.18 3.22
N TYR A 27 9.56 8.47 2.11
CA TYR A 27 10.43 7.31 1.97
C TYR A 27 11.67 7.69 1.16
N LEU A 28 12.85 7.41 1.72
CA LEU A 28 14.15 7.57 1.08
C LEU A 28 14.80 6.20 0.93
N GLY A 29 15.19 5.84 -0.29
CA GLY A 29 15.83 4.57 -0.59
C GLY A 29 17.16 4.78 -1.29
N ALA A 30 18.18 3.98 -0.93
CA ALA A 30 19.49 4.00 -1.59
C ALA A 30 19.51 3.34 -3.00
N GLY A 31 18.38 2.80 -3.46
CA GLY A 31 18.28 1.96 -4.66
C GLY A 31 18.19 0.47 -4.32
N ARG A 32 17.52 -0.31 -5.19
CA ARG A 32 17.36 -1.77 -5.15
C ARG A 32 16.66 -2.34 -3.91
N GLN A 33 16.23 -1.47 -3.00
CA GLN A 33 15.49 -1.85 -1.79
C GLN A 33 14.14 -2.43 -2.16
N ARG A 34 13.69 -3.41 -1.37
CA ARG A 34 12.36 -4.02 -1.53
C ARG A 34 11.52 -3.83 -0.28
N THR A 35 10.28 -3.40 -0.48
CA THR A 35 9.23 -3.51 0.53
C THR A 35 8.50 -4.83 0.30
N PRO A 36 8.42 -5.71 1.32
CA PRO A 36 7.73 -7.00 1.22
C PRO A 36 6.27 -6.87 0.81
N LEU A 37 5.66 -7.98 0.41
CA LEU A 37 4.25 -8.02 0.03
C LEU A 37 3.37 -7.69 1.23
N HIS A 38 2.52 -6.69 1.08
CA HIS A 38 1.55 -6.29 2.08
C HIS A 38 0.37 -5.59 1.43
N PHE A 39 -0.65 -5.27 2.21
CA PHE A 39 -1.65 -4.29 1.82
C PHE A 39 -2.00 -3.40 3.01
N ASP A 40 -2.52 -2.22 2.70
CA ASP A 40 -2.95 -1.27 3.72
C ASP A 40 -4.48 -1.20 3.79
N PRO A 41 -5.05 -0.98 4.99
CA PRO A 41 -6.47 -0.68 5.19
C PRO A 41 -6.81 0.78 4.84
N THR A 42 -5.91 1.51 4.19
CA THR A 42 -6.02 2.94 3.90
C THR A 42 -6.05 3.23 2.41
N GLU A 43 -6.59 4.39 2.07
CA GLU A 43 -6.52 4.98 0.75
C GLU A 43 -5.15 5.65 0.61
N ASN A 44 -4.29 5.13 -0.25
CA ASN A 44 -2.92 5.62 -0.36
C ASN A 44 -2.68 6.30 -1.71
N ILE A 45 -2.05 7.46 -1.69
CA ILE A 45 -1.53 8.15 -2.87
C ILE A 45 -0.02 8.21 -2.75
N SER A 46 0.66 7.48 -3.62
CA SER A 46 2.12 7.42 -3.68
C SER A 46 2.61 8.28 -4.83
N ALA A 47 3.35 9.35 -4.53
CA ALA A 47 3.97 10.22 -5.53
C ALA A 47 5.49 10.04 -5.50
N VAL A 48 6.08 9.66 -6.64
CA VAL A 48 7.54 9.51 -6.78
C VAL A 48 8.14 10.87 -7.06
N LEU A 49 9.05 11.30 -6.19
CA LEU A 49 9.70 12.63 -6.26
C LEU A 49 11.08 12.55 -6.91
N HIS A 50 11.76 11.41 -6.82
CA HIS A 50 13.07 11.18 -7.41
C HIS A 50 13.30 9.68 -7.66
N GLY A 51 14.07 9.35 -8.70
CA GLY A 51 14.37 7.97 -9.10
C GLY A 51 13.14 7.24 -9.61
N SER A 52 13.13 5.92 -9.46
CA SER A 52 12.03 5.07 -9.92
C SER A 52 11.69 3.97 -8.93
N LYS A 53 10.44 3.49 -9.00
CA LYS A 53 9.93 2.34 -8.25
C LYS A 53 9.06 1.47 -9.15
N THR A 54 9.14 0.16 -8.96
CA THR A 54 8.21 -0.81 -9.53
C THR A 54 7.30 -1.32 -8.43
N PHE A 55 5.99 -1.12 -8.60
CA PHE A 55 4.94 -1.67 -7.77
C PHE A 55 4.40 -2.93 -8.44
N ARG A 56 4.51 -4.06 -7.76
CA ARG A 56 3.83 -5.30 -8.15
C ARG A 56 2.54 -5.42 -7.37
N LEU A 57 1.41 -5.39 -8.06
CA LEU A 57 0.08 -5.28 -7.48
C LEU A 57 -0.71 -6.58 -7.66
N PHE A 58 -1.45 -6.97 -6.63
CA PHE A 58 -2.49 -8.00 -6.72
C PHE A 58 -3.82 -7.44 -6.21
N PRO A 59 -4.95 -7.81 -6.83
CA PRO A 59 -6.24 -7.36 -6.36
C PRO A 59 -6.53 -7.96 -4.98
N PRO A 60 -7.38 -7.33 -4.15
CA PRO A 60 -7.74 -7.91 -2.86
C PRO A 60 -8.50 -9.25 -2.96
N ALA A 61 -8.84 -9.72 -4.16
CA ALA A 61 -9.43 -11.04 -4.39
C ALA A 61 -8.38 -12.16 -4.36
N ALA A 62 -7.10 -11.80 -4.51
CA ALA A 62 -5.98 -12.73 -4.43
C ALA A 62 -5.59 -13.09 -2.99
N SER A 63 -6.18 -12.48 -1.96
CA SER A 63 -5.76 -12.62 -0.55
C SER A 63 -5.62 -14.07 -0.09
N SER A 64 -6.52 -14.97 -0.50
CA SER A 64 -6.45 -16.40 -0.16
C SER A 64 -5.21 -17.11 -0.69
N HIS A 65 -4.59 -16.59 -1.76
CA HIS A 65 -3.36 -17.11 -2.37
C HIS A 65 -2.08 -16.44 -1.86
N LEU A 66 -2.24 -15.38 -1.06
CA LEU A 66 -1.15 -14.51 -0.61
C LEU A 66 -0.88 -14.62 0.88
N ARG A 67 -1.47 -15.60 1.58
CA ARG A 67 -1.11 -16.00 2.96
C ARG A 67 -0.98 -14.80 3.93
N PRO A 68 -2.03 -13.98 4.13
CA PRO A 68 -1.99 -12.83 5.02
C PRO A 68 -1.53 -13.19 6.43
N ARG A 69 -0.66 -12.34 6.98
CA ARG A 69 -0.15 -12.38 8.34
C ARG A 69 -0.53 -11.08 9.04
N GLY A 70 -1.15 -11.24 10.20
CA GLY A 70 -1.81 -10.17 10.91
C GLY A 70 -3.24 -10.58 11.22
N GLY A 71 -3.64 -10.38 12.47
CA GLY A 71 -5.00 -10.62 12.94
C GLY A 71 -5.56 -9.36 13.58
N MET A 72 -6.78 -9.46 14.07
CA MET A 72 -7.46 -8.36 14.78
C MET A 72 -6.61 -7.78 15.92
N LEU A 73 -5.81 -8.62 16.60
CA LEU A 73 -4.97 -8.21 17.73
C LEU A 73 -3.76 -7.37 17.31
N PRO A 74 -2.88 -7.80 16.38
CA PRO A 74 -1.84 -6.92 15.81
C PRO A 74 -2.39 -5.62 15.22
N ALA A 75 -3.53 -5.68 14.52
CA ALA A 75 -4.17 -4.50 13.98
C ALA A 75 -4.57 -3.52 15.09
N ALA A 76 -5.26 -3.99 16.13
CA ALA A 76 -5.67 -3.16 17.27
C ALA A 76 -4.48 -2.50 17.98
N VAL A 77 -3.35 -3.20 18.14
CA VAL A 77 -2.13 -2.64 18.74
C VAL A 77 -1.55 -1.51 17.87
N CYS A 78 -1.45 -1.71 16.56
CA CYS A 78 -0.99 -0.65 15.65
C CYS A 78 -1.88 0.60 15.77
N TRP A 79 -3.20 0.43 15.74
CA TRP A 79 -4.16 1.54 15.90
C TRP A 79 -3.96 2.31 17.21
N ILE A 80 -3.77 1.62 18.35
CA ILE A 80 -3.50 2.25 19.66
C ILE A 80 -2.22 3.10 19.62
N HIS A 81 -1.20 2.63 18.93
CA HIS A 81 0.09 3.31 18.82
C HIS A 81 0.12 4.38 17.70
N GLY A 82 -1.01 4.67 17.05
CA GLY A 82 -1.07 5.63 15.94
C GLY A 82 -0.31 5.17 14.69
N ILE A 83 -0.10 3.85 14.56
CA ILE A 83 0.53 3.20 13.41
C ILE A 83 -0.60 2.57 12.58
N VAL A 84 -0.59 2.81 11.29
CA VAL A 84 -1.58 2.20 10.40
C VAL A 84 -1.18 0.74 10.20
N PRO A 85 -2.05 -0.23 10.53
CA PRO A 85 -1.68 -1.63 10.39
C PRO A 85 -1.64 -2.03 8.92
N ALA A 86 -0.45 -2.19 8.36
CA ALA A 86 -0.28 -2.97 7.15
C ALA A 86 -0.45 -4.46 7.47
N VAL A 87 -1.15 -5.21 6.60
CA VAL A 87 -1.22 -6.66 6.67
C VAL A 87 -0.14 -7.23 5.74
N TYR A 88 0.81 -7.93 6.32
CA TYR A 88 1.97 -8.45 5.59
C TYR A 88 1.73 -9.87 5.11
N SER A 89 2.60 -10.31 4.20
CA SER A 89 2.69 -11.70 3.77
C SER A 89 4.15 -12.14 3.73
N ASP A 90 4.38 -13.41 4.05
CA ASP A 90 5.69 -14.05 3.90
C ASP A 90 5.96 -14.47 2.44
N VAL A 91 4.99 -14.27 1.53
CA VAL A 91 5.11 -14.60 0.11
C VAL A 91 6.11 -13.67 -0.58
N ASN A 92 7.06 -14.27 -1.29
CA ASN A 92 7.85 -13.57 -2.28
C ASN A 92 7.00 -13.29 -3.52
N ALA A 93 6.42 -12.08 -3.58
CA ALA A 93 5.60 -11.62 -4.69
C ALA A 93 6.29 -11.67 -6.06
N TRP A 94 7.63 -11.70 -6.07
CA TRP A 94 8.45 -11.72 -7.28
C TRP A 94 8.69 -13.14 -7.81
N ALA A 95 8.35 -14.17 -7.05
CA ALA A 95 8.48 -15.56 -7.46
C ALA A 95 7.25 -16.02 -8.27
N PRO A 96 7.39 -17.00 -9.17
CA PRO A 96 6.27 -17.57 -9.91
C PRO A 96 5.20 -18.19 -8.99
N ALA A 97 3.93 -18.10 -9.38
CA ALA A 97 2.86 -18.77 -8.65
C ALA A 97 3.07 -20.30 -8.62
N GLY A 98 2.90 -20.90 -7.44
CA GLY A 98 3.13 -22.32 -7.18
C GLY A 98 4.58 -22.70 -6.90
N SER A 99 5.54 -21.76 -6.92
CA SER A 99 6.91 -22.03 -6.48
C SER A 99 7.02 -22.02 -4.94
N PRO A 100 8.04 -22.68 -4.36
CA PRO A 100 8.34 -22.53 -2.94
C PRO A 100 8.49 -21.05 -2.55
N GLY A 101 7.75 -20.61 -1.53
CA GLY A 101 7.74 -19.23 -1.05
C GLY A 101 7.04 -18.20 -1.97
N GLY A 102 6.56 -18.59 -3.15
CA GLY A 102 5.79 -17.72 -4.04
C GLY A 102 4.28 -17.71 -3.71
N PRO A 103 3.48 -16.96 -4.49
CA PRO A 103 2.02 -17.03 -4.42
C PRO A 103 1.51 -18.45 -4.64
N ASP A 104 0.36 -18.80 -4.07
CA ASP A 104 -0.21 -20.13 -4.28
C ASP A 104 -0.58 -20.37 -5.75
N ARG A 105 -0.57 -21.64 -6.18
CA ARG A 105 -0.98 -22.01 -7.54
C ARG A 105 -2.42 -21.51 -7.80
N GLY A 106 -2.63 -20.87 -8.95
CA GLY A 106 -3.93 -20.28 -9.31
C GLY A 106 -4.13 -18.84 -8.79
N CYS A 107 -3.15 -18.24 -8.12
CA CYS A 107 -3.15 -16.81 -7.86
C CYS A 107 -3.32 -16.03 -9.17
N PRO A 108 -4.16 -14.98 -9.23
CA PRO A 108 -4.22 -14.09 -10.38
C PRO A 108 -2.85 -13.50 -10.71
N ASP A 109 -2.59 -13.28 -11.99
CA ASP A 109 -1.36 -12.65 -12.44
C ASP A 109 -1.22 -11.23 -11.84
N PRO A 110 -0.02 -10.84 -11.39
CA PRO A 110 0.21 -9.51 -10.88
C PRO A 110 0.13 -8.46 -11.99
N LEU A 111 -0.23 -7.24 -11.61
CA LEU A 111 0.00 -6.04 -12.41
C LEU A 111 1.28 -5.36 -11.94
N ASP A 112 2.27 -5.27 -12.82
CA ASP A 112 3.50 -4.51 -12.56
C ASP A 112 3.36 -3.09 -13.10
N VAL A 113 3.56 -2.10 -12.23
CA VAL A 113 3.49 -0.68 -12.53
C VAL A 113 4.83 -0.03 -12.21
N GLN A 114 5.49 0.48 -13.23
CA GLN A 114 6.70 1.27 -13.06
C GLN A 114 6.33 2.76 -12.94
N LEU A 115 6.86 3.40 -11.91
CA LEU A 115 6.68 4.83 -11.63
C LEU A 115 8.04 5.51 -11.62
N GLU A 116 8.10 6.68 -12.24
CA GLU A 116 9.26 7.57 -12.30
C GLU A 116 8.95 8.90 -11.60
N ALA A 117 9.97 9.75 -11.47
CA ALA A 117 9.80 11.06 -10.84
C ALA A 117 8.70 11.88 -11.54
N GLY A 118 7.69 12.29 -10.77
CA GLY A 118 6.50 13.00 -11.26
C GLY A 118 5.25 12.13 -11.32
N ASP A 119 5.38 10.80 -11.33
CA ASP A 119 4.25 9.89 -11.37
C ASP A 119 3.56 9.76 -10.01
N VAL A 120 2.25 9.52 -10.09
CA VAL A 120 1.38 9.33 -8.93
C VAL A 120 0.58 8.06 -9.11
N LEU A 121 0.62 7.19 -8.11
CA LEU A 121 -0.19 5.97 -8.03
C LEU A 121 -1.17 6.08 -6.87
N TYR A 122 -2.46 5.92 -7.19
CA TYR A 122 -3.50 5.71 -6.20
C TYR A 122 -3.66 4.20 -5.94
N LEU A 123 -3.54 3.81 -4.68
CA LEU A 123 -3.73 2.45 -4.17
C LEU A 123 -4.97 2.41 -3.27
N PRO A 124 -6.07 1.78 -3.71
CA PRO A 124 -7.23 1.59 -2.88
C PRO A 124 -6.97 0.61 -1.72
N PRO A 125 -7.75 0.68 -0.63
CA PRO A 125 -7.64 -0.23 0.50
C PRO A 125 -7.72 -1.70 0.07
N GLY A 126 -6.89 -2.54 0.69
CA GLY A 126 -6.89 -3.98 0.42
C GLY A 126 -6.06 -4.40 -0.79
N TRP A 127 -5.59 -3.47 -1.63
CA TRP A 127 -4.72 -3.83 -2.75
C TRP A 127 -3.35 -4.27 -2.25
N TRP A 128 -3.03 -5.53 -2.53
CA TRP A 128 -1.73 -6.10 -2.23
C TRP A 128 -0.68 -5.49 -3.12
N HIS A 129 0.46 -5.15 -2.54
CA HIS A 129 1.56 -4.57 -3.25
C HIS A 129 2.90 -4.98 -2.63
N ALA A 130 3.85 -5.29 -3.51
CA ALA A 130 5.27 -5.36 -3.18
C ALA A 130 5.98 -4.29 -4.01
N VAL A 131 6.97 -3.62 -3.44
CA VAL A 131 7.62 -2.47 -4.07
C VAL A 131 9.10 -2.72 -4.21
N ALA A 132 9.65 -2.49 -5.39
CA ALA A 132 11.08 -2.52 -5.64
C ALA A 132 11.57 -1.14 -6.09
N GLY A 133 12.60 -0.61 -5.44
CA GLY A 133 13.30 0.58 -5.92
C GLY A 133 14.14 0.26 -7.16
N GLY A 134 14.28 1.22 -8.06
CA GLY A 134 15.22 1.16 -9.18
C GLY A 134 16.69 1.09 -8.71
N GLU A 135 17.62 1.03 -9.66
CA GLU A 135 19.06 0.86 -9.37
C GLU A 135 19.66 2.03 -8.57
N ALA A 136 19.19 3.25 -8.81
CA ALA A 136 19.67 4.47 -8.16
C ALA A 136 18.84 4.86 -6.91
N PRO A 137 19.34 5.81 -6.08
CA PRO A 137 18.57 6.37 -4.99
C PRO A 137 17.21 6.91 -5.47
N ASN A 138 16.19 6.78 -4.62
CA ASN A 138 14.83 7.20 -4.93
C ASN A 138 14.13 7.82 -3.71
N MET A 139 13.13 8.64 -4.00
CA MET A 139 12.33 9.35 -3.02
C MET A 139 10.85 9.27 -3.39
N THR A 140 10.01 8.91 -2.42
CA THR A 140 8.56 8.81 -2.61
C THR A 140 7.86 9.42 -1.41
N VAL A 141 6.80 10.19 -1.65
CA VAL A 141 5.90 10.66 -0.60
C VAL A 141 4.59 9.89 -0.70
N VAL A 142 4.10 9.39 0.44
CA VAL A 142 2.84 8.66 0.52
C VAL A 142 1.85 9.44 1.39
N TYR A 143 0.71 9.80 0.80
CA TYR A 143 -0.42 10.37 1.51
C TYR A 143 -1.40 9.25 1.84
N GLY A 144 -1.73 9.06 3.12
CA GLY A 144 -2.67 8.04 3.56
C GLY A 144 -3.95 8.65 4.11
N PHE A 145 -5.09 8.09 3.73
CA PHE A 145 -6.41 8.52 4.19
C PHE A 145 -7.19 7.32 4.73
N ALA A 146 -7.96 7.52 5.80
CA ALA A 146 -8.91 6.53 6.25
C ALA A 146 -10.00 6.42 5.18
N PRO A 147 -10.50 5.22 4.84
CA PRO A 147 -11.52 5.07 3.82
C PRO A 147 -12.77 5.90 4.16
N SER A 148 -13.29 6.61 3.17
CA SER A 148 -14.53 7.37 3.32
C SER A 148 -15.67 6.45 3.75
N PRO A 149 -16.71 6.95 4.46
CA PRO A 149 -17.78 6.10 4.98
C PRO A 149 -18.45 5.21 3.91
N SER A 150 -18.60 5.73 2.68
CA SER A 150 -19.17 4.98 1.54
C SER A 150 -18.29 3.83 1.07
N LYS A 151 -16.97 3.95 1.22
CA LYS A 151 -15.99 2.91 0.90
C LYS A 151 -15.75 1.96 2.09
N GLY A 152 -15.68 2.49 3.30
CA GLY A 152 -15.42 1.74 4.53
C GLY A 152 -16.40 0.59 4.77
N ALA A 153 -17.70 0.79 4.54
CA ALA A 153 -18.71 -0.26 4.69
C ALA A 153 -18.49 -1.45 3.72
N ARG A 154 -18.00 -1.18 2.51
CA ARG A 154 -17.69 -2.22 1.51
C ARG A 154 -16.45 -3.01 1.89
N TYR A 155 -15.43 -2.33 2.42
CA TYR A 155 -14.19 -2.97 2.83
C TYR A 155 -14.37 -3.77 4.12
N PHE A 156 -14.97 -3.22 5.17
CA PHE A 156 -15.15 -3.88 6.48
C PHE A 156 -15.84 -5.25 6.37
N LYS A 157 -16.84 -5.39 5.49
CA LYS A 157 -17.51 -6.67 5.22
C LYS A 157 -16.57 -7.75 4.66
N ARG A 158 -15.53 -7.36 3.94
CA ARG A 158 -14.52 -8.22 3.31
C ARG A 158 -13.37 -8.60 4.25
N TRP A 159 -13.23 -7.91 5.38
CA TRP A 159 -12.26 -8.25 6.43
C TRP A 159 -12.78 -9.31 7.42
N LEU A 160 -14.09 -9.52 7.49
CA LEU A 160 -14.76 -10.42 8.43
C LEU A 160 -15.14 -11.78 7.83
N THR A 161 -15.01 -11.94 6.51
CA THR A 161 -15.32 -13.17 5.75
C THR A 161 -14.07 -13.69 5.08
#